data_AF-A0AAD2PVK7-F1
#
_entry.id   AF-A0AAD2PVK7-F1
#
_cell.length_a   1.000
_cell.length_b   1.000
_cell.length_c   1.000
_cell.angle_alpha   90.00
_cell.angle_beta   90.00
_cell.angle_gamma   90.00
#
_symmetry.space_group_name_H-M   'P 1'
#
loop_
_entity.id
_entity.type
_entity.pdbx_description
1 polymer ?
#
loop_
_entity_poly.entity_id
_entity_poly.type
_entity_poly.pdbx_seq_one_letter_code
_entity_poly.pdbx_strand_id
1 'polypeptide(L)'
;MLETLGDCCLILFFPIWPIISIAVGIVWGAIASTFATLIVLSIALVRFPLHLWQTFYFAATTQDCFKGIQGKLWRLPVLLLAPIGPILFVLVSTAACATIGTLKLIGDATRTVYSHEYAEAAKNTRSNLRFEEKSTLRQYWDACKEVVEDDSFASTTIECLKGALTLVFSLAFACLAFIPFSVTMTAITVYRLPINLFKTMKIALFTVMLRWDLRIIVLFMLPLIHTAFPVMVLVASMVGCFFWTWGQTHENLFEDKNPFRKWNQLVNTVRDYYEEHKKFVSKRCNRFDHPTGIPMGWNGQQYGLEIERLLRFQLNFLLCVALAVYQTPIILVGTTVILLIKFIPSCIHFWREYFEECISNTSCVIILSVWPFHILAIVLIPIGSFLFAICFILLALVWAYFDVTQFVFDDHAPICKCLSVPWIHIRKCDKWTAKHYVSDERFRLINKQCCPWHNAMIDDDDDDESGRHQYGNSSSTRETLNADVYWDRFASQCIQSTSELLANGFLDFDSVEGMDPSCVQSIPSVAVVTILMDSLQKQGLKRGDIYWKVDESVCEVKGRAPLDNISALLWPMVLDLYSF
;
A
#
# COMPACT_ATOMS: atom_id res chain seq x y z
N MET A 1 93.90 17.14 4.11
CA MET A 1 93.73 15.81 3.47
C MET A 1 93.09 14.79 4.41
N LEU A 2 93.44 14.75 5.70
CA LEU A 2 92.72 13.95 6.72
C LEU A 2 91.34 14.52 7.10
N GLU A 3 91.16 15.84 7.16
CA GLU A 3 89.83 16.46 7.38
C GLU A 3 88.85 16.20 6.22
N THR A 4 89.32 16.32 4.98
CA THR A 4 88.54 16.01 3.77
C THR A 4 88.15 14.53 3.63
N LEU A 5 88.88 13.61 4.28
CA LEU A 5 88.54 12.19 4.34
C LEU A 5 87.49 11.90 5.42
N GLY A 6 87.49 12.68 6.51
CA GLY A 6 86.44 12.65 7.54
C GLY A 6 85.09 13.13 7.01
N ASP A 7 85.08 14.20 6.22
CA ASP A 7 83.86 14.76 5.63
C ASP A 7 83.25 13.84 4.56
N CYS A 8 84.07 13.18 3.74
CA CYS A 8 83.58 12.17 2.78
C CYS A 8 83.00 10.92 3.46
N CYS A 9 83.54 10.50 4.62
CA CYS A 9 82.98 9.39 5.39
C CYS A 9 81.63 9.77 6.02
N LEU A 10 81.47 11.01 6.49
CA LEU A 10 80.21 11.54 7.02
C LEU A 10 79.12 11.63 5.94
N ILE A 11 79.47 12.01 4.70
CA ILE A 11 78.53 12.10 3.58
C ILE A 11 78.07 10.70 3.12
N LEU A 12 78.94 9.68 3.17
CA LEU A 12 78.56 8.29 2.88
C LEU A 12 77.79 7.63 4.04
N PHE A 13 78.03 8.03 5.29
CA PHE A 13 77.28 7.55 6.45
C PHE A 13 75.85 8.08 6.49
N PHE A 14 75.60 9.29 6.01
CA PHE A 14 74.28 9.93 6.05
C PHE A 14 73.15 9.16 5.32
N PRO A 15 73.37 8.55 4.14
CA PRO A 15 72.35 7.70 3.49
C PRO A 15 72.36 6.25 3.98
N ILE A 16 73.50 5.73 4.45
CA ILE A 16 73.63 4.33 4.88
C ILE A 16 73.05 4.13 6.29
N TRP A 17 73.23 5.10 7.19
CA TRP A 17 72.80 4.99 8.58
C TRP A 17 71.27 4.89 8.77
N PRO A 18 70.42 5.63 8.02
CA PRO A 18 68.97 5.42 8.04
C PRO A 18 68.57 4.01 7.59
N ILE A 19 69.24 3.44 6.60
CA ILE A 19 68.96 2.09 6.10
C ILE A 19 69.34 1.04 7.15
N ILE A 20 70.51 1.17 7.76
CA ILE A 20 70.96 0.27 8.85
C ILE A 20 70.04 0.41 10.07
N SER A 21 69.68 1.63 10.43
CA SER A 21 68.74 1.93 11.52
C SER A 21 67.37 1.28 11.30
N ILE A 22 66.80 1.43 10.10
CA ILE A 22 65.52 0.81 9.73
C ILE A 22 65.66 -0.72 9.79
N ALA A 23 66.74 -1.29 9.26
CA ALA A 23 66.98 -2.73 9.30
C ALA A 23 67.10 -3.25 10.75
N VAL A 24 67.84 -2.56 11.61
CA VAL A 24 67.99 -2.92 13.03
C VAL A 24 66.68 -2.73 13.79
N GLY A 25 65.92 -1.67 13.52
CA GLY A 25 64.61 -1.43 14.10
C GLY A 25 63.58 -2.49 13.70
N ILE A 26 63.59 -2.94 12.45
CA ILE A 26 62.76 -4.03 11.96
C ILE A 26 63.14 -5.35 12.64
N VAL A 27 64.43 -5.70 12.70
CA VAL A 27 64.89 -6.95 13.32
C VAL A 27 64.60 -6.97 14.82
N TRP A 28 64.94 -5.89 15.53
CA TRP A 28 64.71 -5.81 16.97
C TRP A 28 63.22 -5.71 17.32
N GLY A 29 62.46 -4.94 16.55
CA GLY A 29 61.00 -4.85 16.69
C GLY A 29 60.32 -6.19 16.44
N ALA A 30 60.76 -6.96 15.43
CA ALA A 30 60.26 -8.30 15.16
C ALA A 30 60.59 -9.28 16.29
N ILE A 31 61.82 -9.27 16.83
CA ILE A 31 62.21 -10.13 17.95
C ILE A 31 61.41 -9.80 19.21
N ALA A 32 61.38 -8.51 19.60
CA ALA A 32 60.67 -8.06 20.80
C ALA A 32 59.16 -8.32 20.70
N SER A 33 58.57 -8.11 19.52
CA SER A 33 57.16 -8.42 19.27
C SER A 33 56.88 -9.92 19.30
N THR A 34 57.78 -10.75 18.75
CA THR A 34 57.64 -12.21 18.81
C THR A 34 57.67 -12.68 20.27
N PHE A 35 58.57 -12.14 21.09
CA PHE A 35 58.60 -12.43 22.53
C PHE A 35 57.35 -11.96 23.26
N ALA A 36 56.87 -10.75 23.01
CA ALA A 36 55.63 -10.25 23.60
C ALA A 36 54.42 -11.10 23.18
N THR A 37 54.36 -11.50 21.91
CA THR A 37 53.32 -12.38 21.37
C THR A 37 53.37 -13.76 22.01
N LEU A 38 54.57 -14.34 22.17
CA LEU A 38 54.76 -15.62 22.85
C LEU A 38 54.36 -15.55 24.33
N ILE A 39 54.62 -14.44 25.01
CA ILE A 39 54.20 -14.21 26.40
C ILE A 39 52.66 -14.13 26.46
N VAL A 40 52.03 -13.30 25.63
CA VAL A 40 50.55 -13.18 25.55
C VAL A 40 49.92 -14.52 25.20
N LEU A 41 50.47 -15.25 24.22
CA LEU A 41 50.01 -16.58 23.83
C LEU A 41 50.18 -17.59 24.95
N SER A 42 51.30 -17.57 25.68
CA SER A 42 51.54 -18.48 26.82
C SER A 42 50.56 -18.21 27.95
N ILE A 43 50.30 -16.94 28.25
CA ILE A 43 49.29 -16.52 29.24
C ILE A 43 47.91 -16.98 28.79
N ALA A 44 47.58 -16.79 27.52
CA ALA A 44 46.32 -17.22 26.94
C ALA A 44 46.19 -18.75 26.94
N LEU A 45 47.24 -19.51 26.64
CA LEU A 45 47.24 -20.98 26.66
C LEU A 45 47.06 -21.55 28.07
N VAL A 46 47.58 -20.87 29.11
CA VAL A 46 47.37 -21.27 30.51
C VAL A 46 45.98 -20.87 31.00
N ARG A 47 45.47 -19.70 30.59
CA ARG A 47 44.17 -19.18 31.04
C ARG A 47 42.97 -19.71 30.25
N PHE A 48 43.17 -20.08 28.99
CA PHE A 48 42.11 -20.58 28.13
C PHE A 48 41.43 -21.85 28.69
N PRO A 49 42.17 -22.86 29.20
CA PRO A 49 41.58 -23.99 29.91
C PRO A 49 40.79 -23.58 31.17
N LEU A 50 41.23 -22.55 31.90
CA LEU A 50 40.56 -22.03 33.09
C LEU A 50 39.25 -21.33 32.74
N HIS A 51 39.24 -20.48 31.71
CA HIS A 51 38.01 -19.85 31.21
C HIS A 51 37.05 -20.87 30.60
N LEU A 52 37.57 -21.84 29.84
CA LEU A 52 36.79 -22.98 29.38
C LEU A 52 36.14 -23.71 30.54
N TRP A 53 36.93 -24.02 31.57
CA TRP A 53 36.47 -24.71 32.76
C TRP A 53 35.41 -23.90 33.52
N GLN A 54 35.63 -22.59 33.74
CA GLN A 54 34.66 -21.69 34.35
C GLN A 54 33.38 -21.60 33.50
N THR A 55 33.48 -21.46 32.18
CA THR A 55 32.33 -21.40 31.29
C THR A 55 31.54 -22.71 31.29
N PHE A 56 32.23 -23.85 31.27
CA PHE A 56 31.62 -25.16 31.42
C PHE A 56 31.00 -25.37 32.79
N TYR A 57 31.68 -24.93 33.85
CA TYR A 57 31.18 -24.97 35.21
C TYR A 57 29.91 -24.15 35.32
N PHE A 58 29.93 -22.87 34.90
CA PHE A 58 28.75 -21.99 34.92
C PHE A 58 27.60 -22.55 34.07
N ALA A 59 27.88 -23.02 32.85
CA ALA A 59 26.87 -23.66 32.01
C ALA A 59 26.28 -24.94 32.65
N ALA A 60 27.07 -25.66 33.44
CA ALA A 60 26.63 -26.87 34.14
C ALA A 60 25.89 -26.57 35.47
N THR A 61 26.38 -25.62 36.26
CA THR A 61 25.95 -25.37 37.64
C THR A 61 24.92 -24.27 37.78
N THR A 62 24.94 -23.25 36.92
CA THR A 62 24.07 -22.09 37.05
C THR A 62 22.66 -22.47 36.60
N GLN A 63 21.82 -22.83 37.57
CA GLN A 63 20.41 -23.15 37.32
C GLN A 63 19.62 -21.90 36.92
N ASP A 64 20.12 -20.71 37.25
CA ASP A 64 19.40 -19.47 36.96
C ASP A 64 19.31 -19.13 35.47
N CYS A 65 20.34 -19.46 34.68
CA CYS A 65 20.37 -19.20 33.24
C CYS A 65 19.56 -20.23 32.41
N PHE A 66 19.30 -21.41 32.98
CA PHE A 66 18.68 -22.55 32.31
C PHE A 66 17.60 -23.17 33.19
N LYS A 67 16.46 -22.50 33.29
CA LYS A 67 15.32 -23.03 34.07
C LYS A 67 14.53 -24.02 33.22
N GLY A 68 13.97 -25.05 33.86
CA GLY A 68 13.07 -26.01 33.20
C GLY A 68 13.72 -27.05 32.26
N ILE A 69 12.88 -27.86 31.61
CA ILE A 69 13.29 -28.98 30.74
C ILE A 69 13.97 -28.47 29.46
N GLN A 70 13.52 -27.33 28.93
CA GLN A 70 14.10 -26.74 27.73
C GLN A 70 15.47 -26.14 28.00
N GLY A 71 15.69 -25.52 29.16
CA GLY A 71 17.01 -25.10 29.61
C GLY A 71 18.04 -26.24 29.56
N LYS A 72 17.65 -27.47 29.92
CA LYS A 72 18.54 -28.65 29.82
C LYS A 72 18.90 -29.02 28.37
N LEU A 73 17.98 -28.83 27.43
CA LEU A 73 18.24 -29.03 26.00
C LEU A 73 19.19 -27.96 25.45
N TRP A 74 19.07 -26.71 25.89
CA TRP A 74 19.94 -25.60 25.50
C TRP A 74 21.36 -25.72 26.05
N ARG A 75 21.52 -26.39 27.20
CA ARG A 75 22.84 -26.59 27.81
C ARG A 75 23.82 -27.26 26.86
N LEU A 76 23.44 -28.28 26.10
CA LEU A 76 24.37 -29.00 25.23
C LEU A 76 24.96 -28.12 24.09
N PRO A 77 24.14 -27.44 23.26
CA PRO A 77 24.67 -26.53 22.25
C PRO A 77 25.35 -25.30 22.85
N VAL A 78 24.87 -24.75 23.96
CA VAL A 78 25.56 -23.64 24.64
C VAL A 78 26.92 -24.10 25.17
N LEU A 79 27.00 -25.29 25.78
CA LEU A 79 28.25 -25.88 26.25
C LEU A 79 29.23 -26.11 25.08
N LEU A 80 28.75 -26.58 23.93
CA LEU A 80 29.58 -26.77 22.73
C LEU A 80 30.08 -25.46 22.10
N LEU A 81 29.24 -24.42 22.10
CA LEU A 81 29.51 -23.16 21.39
C LEU A 81 30.13 -22.07 22.27
N ALA A 82 29.91 -22.10 23.58
CA ALA A 82 30.46 -21.13 24.52
C ALA A 82 32.01 -21.05 24.50
N PRO A 83 32.77 -22.16 24.30
CA PRO A 83 34.21 -22.12 24.07
C PRO A 83 34.66 -21.27 22.89
N ILE A 84 33.85 -21.16 21.85
CA ILE A 84 34.24 -20.55 20.58
C ILE A 84 34.52 -19.05 20.75
N GLY A 85 33.76 -18.37 21.61
CA GLY A 85 33.97 -16.95 21.92
C GLY A 85 35.36 -16.68 22.51
N PRO A 86 35.71 -17.29 23.66
CA PRO A 86 37.05 -17.21 24.24
C PRO A 86 38.18 -17.69 23.31
N ILE A 87 37.97 -18.75 22.50
CA ILE A 87 38.96 -19.18 21.50
C ILE A 87 39.24 -18.06 20.50
N LEU A 88 38.18 -17.49 19.93
CA LEU A 88 38.29 -16.41 18.95
C LEU A 88 38.90 -15.16 19.56
N PHE A 89 38.53 -14.81 20.79
CA PHE A 89 39.14 -13.71 21.54
C PHE A 89 40.65 -13.93 21.69
N VAL A 90 41.09 -15.09 22.16
CA VAL A 90 42.52 -15.41 22.30
C VAL A 90 43.24 -15.31 20.96
N LEU A 91 42.68 -15.88 19.90
CA LEU A 91 43.28 -15.84 18.56
C LEU A 91 43.41 -14.40 18.04
N VAL A 92 42.35 -13.59 18.17
CA VAL A 92 42.33 -12.21 17.69
C VAL A 92 43.20 -11.30 18.55
N SER A 93 43.15 -11.41 19.88
CA SER A 93 44.03 -10.65 20.77
C SER A 93 45.50 -11.01 20.54
N THR A 94 45.82 -12.29 20.31
CA THR A 94 47.20 -12.70 19.97
C THR A 94 47.63 -12.11 18.63
N ALA A 95 46.77 -12.18 17.61
CA ALA A 95 47.06 -11.60 16.29
C ALA A 95 47.18 -10.07 16.33
N ALA A 96 46.33 -9.39 17.11
CA ALA A 96 46.35 -7.94 17.30
C ALA A 96 47.58 -7.48 18.10
N CYS A 97 47.91 -8.17 19.20
CA CYS A 97 49.13 -7.92 19.96
C CYS A 97 50.38 -8.13 19.09
N ALA A 98 50.40 -9.18 18.26
CA ALA A 98 51.49 -9.41 17.32
C ALA A 98 51.60 -8.28 16.29
N THR A 99 50.52 -7.94 15.61
CA THR A 99 50.55 -6.93 14.53
C THR A 99 50.76 -5.52 15.06
N ILE A 100 49.91 -5.05 15.98
CA ILE A 100 49.98 -3.70 16.55
C ILE A 100 51.22 -3.52 17.41
N GLY A 101 51.59 -4.54 18.19
CA GLY A 101 52.82 -4.54 18.99
C GLY A 101 54.06 -4.44 18.11
N THR A 102 54.14 -5.20 17.00
CA THR A 102 55.25 -5.08 16.04
C THR A 102 55.31 -3.69 15.43
N LEU A 103 54.18 -3.17 14.93
CA LEU A 103 54.13 -1.86 14.27
C LEU A 103 54.49 -0.72 15.22
N LYS A 104 54.01 -0.78 16.47
CA LYS A 104 54.36 0.21 17.51
C LYS A 104 55.85 0.14 17.87
N LEU A 105 56.40 -1.05 18.05
CA LEU A 105 57.84 -1.23 18.34
C LEU A 105 58.72 -0.75 17.19
N ILE A 106 58.33 -1.00 15.93
CA ILE A 106 59.02 -0.47 14.75
C ILE A 106 58.95 1.06 14.74
N GLY A 107 57.78 1.64 15.01
CA GLY A 107 57.58 3.08 15.09
C GLY A 107 58.42 3.73 16.20
N ASP A 108 58.40 3.16 17.40
CA ASP A 108 59.16 3.63 18.56
C ASP A 108 60.67 3.47 18.34
N ALA A 109 61.13 2.36 17.75
CA ALA A 109 62.53 2.16 17.40
C ALA A 109 63.00 3.18 16.35
N THR A 110 62.17 3.40 15.32
CA THR A 110 62.46 4.40 14.27
C THR A 110 62.54 5.80 14.89
N ARG A 111 61.56 6.17 15.73
CA ARG A 111 61.53 7.45 16.44
C ARG A 111 62.75 7.63 17.34
N THR A 112 63.10 6.62 18.12
CA THR A 112 64.26 6.65 19.03
C THR A 112 65.56 6.90 18.26
N VAL A 113 65.70 6.30 17.07
CA VAL A 113 66.88 6.53 16.24
C VAL A 113 66.92 7.96 15.70
N TYR A 114 65.77 8.50 15.27
CA TYR A 114 65.69 9.86 14.77
C TYR A 114 65.80 10.94 15.87
N SER A 115 65.30 10.69 17.09
CA SER A 115 65.36 11.64 18.22
C SER A 115 66.62 11.51 19.07
N HIS A 116 67.46 10.49 18.83
CA HIS A 116 68.61 10.12 19.66
C HIS A 116 68.28 9.78 21.14
N GLU A 117 67.02 9.44 21.47
CA GLU A 117 66.55 9.16 22.85
C GLU A 117 66.75 7.69 23.28
N TYR A 118 67.88 7.06 22.89
CA TYR A 118 68.14 5.64 23.12
C TYR A 118 68.07 5.21 24.60
N ALA A 119 68.43 6.12 25.52
CA ALA A 119 68.40 5.85 26.95
C ALA A 119 66.97 5.70 27.50
N GLU A 120 66.01 6.47 26.98
CA GLU A 120 64.62 6.45 27.43
C GLU A 120 63.87 5.23 26.88
N ALA A 121 64.09 4.90 25.61
CA ALA A 121 63.55 3.68 25.01
C ALA A 121 64.06 2.41 25.71
N ALA A 122 65.35 2.37 26.06
CA ALA A 122 65.93 1.27 26.83
C ALA A 122 65.32 1.19 28.24
N LYS A 123 65.06 2.33 28.90
CA LYS A 123 64.41 2.39 30.21
C LYS A 123 62.97 1.87 30.16
N ASN A 124 62.19 2.27 29.15
CA ASN A 124 60.81 1.81 28.97
C ASN A 124 60.73 0.32 28.60
N THR A 125 61.66 -0.15 27.75
CA THR A 125 61.76 -1.58 27.43
C THR A 125 62.11 -2.39 28.67
N ARG A 126 63.03 -1.89 29.51
CA ARG A 126 63.43 -2.54 30.75
C ARG A 126 62.30 -2.53 31.79
N SER A 127 61.52 -1.45 31.92
CA SER A 127 60.38 -1.42 32.85
C SER A 127 59.27 -2.36 32.41
N ASN A 128 58.99 -2.46 31.10
CA ASN A 128 58.06 -3.43 30.53
C ASN A 128 58.53 -4.88 30.73
N LEU A 129 59.81 -5.19 30.50
CA LEU A 129 60.39 -6.51 30.76
C LEU A 129 60.33 -6.91 32.24
N ARG A 130 60.44 -5.93 33.14
CA ARG A 130 60.38 -6.13 34.60
C ARG A 130 58.97 -6.11 35.17
N PHE A 131 57.94 -5.87 34.34
CA PHE A 131 56.56 -5.72 34.81
C PHE A 131 56.41 -4.69 35.94
N GLU A 132 57.13 -3.57 35.84
CA GLU A 132 57.01 -2.49 36.82
C GLU A 132 55.58 -1.92 36.81
N GLU A 133 55.13 -1.37 37.94
CA GLU A 133 53.72 -0.97 38.15
C GLU A 133 53.20 0.05 37.13
N LYS A 134 54.09 0.91 36.61
CA LYS A 134 53.78 1.90 35.56
C LYS A 134 53.99 1.39 34.14
N SER A 135 54.39 0.14 33.97
CA SER A 135 54.65 -0.44 32.65
C SER A 135 53.34 -0.66 31.90
N THR A 136 53.35 -0.41 30.59
CA THR A 136 52.17 -0.62 29.75
C THR A 136 51.79 -2.10 29.72
N LEU A 137 52.79 -2.98 29.73
CA LEU A 137 52.58 -4.43 29.79
C LEU A 137 51.83 -4.85 31.07
N ARG A 138 52.12 -4.21 32.21
CA ARG A 138 51.42 -4.46 33.47
C ARG A 138 49.97 -3.97 33.44
N GLN A 139 49.71 -2.80 32.86
CA GLN A 139 48.34 -2.30 32.68
C GLN A 139 47.49 -3.24 31.83
N TYR A 140 48.04 -3.77 30.73
CA TYR A 140 47.34 -4.80 29.93
C TYR A 140 47.14 -6.10 30.70
N TRP A 141 48.14 -6.53 31.48
CA TRP A 141 48.02 -7.72 32.33
C TRP A 141 46.92 -7.57 33.39
N ASP A 142 46.85 -6.43 34.08
CA ASP A 142 45.86 -6.17 35.11
C ASP A 142 44.44 -6.06 34.51
N ALA A 143 44.28 -5.42 33.35
CA ALA A 143 43.01 -5.42 32.60
C ALA A 143 42.59 -6.84 32.16
N CYS A 144 43.54 -7.67 31.73
CA CYS A 144 43.30 -9.08 31.43
C CYS A 144 43.01 -9.91 32.69
N LYS A 145 43.48 -9.49 33.87
CA LYS A 145 43.25 -10.19 35.14
C LYS A 145 41.85 -9.87 35.69
N GLU A 146 41.42 -8.62 35.62
CA GLU A 146 40.08 -8.18 36.01
C GLU A 146 38.98 -8.97 35.28
N VAL A 147 39.20 -9.26 34.00
CA VAL A 147 38.28 -10.06 33.16
C VAL A 147 38.22 -11.54 33.54
N VAL A 148 39.28 -12.06 34.16
CA VAL A 148 39.32 -13.44 34.65
C VAL A 148 38.57 -13.57 35.97
N GLU A 149 38.56 -12.50 36.76
CA GLU A 149 37.94 -12.48 38.09
C GLU A 149 36.47 -12.04 38.03
N ASP A 150 36.04 -11.38 36.96
CA ASP A 150 34.65 -10.92 36.78
C ASP A 150 33.76 -11.97 36.09
N ASP A 151 33.08 -12.78 36.91
CA ASP A 151 32.12 -13.81 36.47
C ASP A 151 30.95 -13.24 35.63
N SER A 152 30.71 -11.92 35.66
CA SER A 152 29.63 -11.28 34.89
C SER A 152 29.75 -11.51 33.38
N PHE A 153 30.98 -11.64 32.89
CA PHE A 153 31.32 -11.83 31.49
C PHE A 153 30.79 -13.15 30.91
N ALA A 154 30.91 -14.23 31.67
CA ALA A 154 30.42 -15.55 31.25
C ALA A 154 28.89 -15.53 31.14
N SER A 155 28.22 -14.83 32.05
CA SER A 155 26.76 -14.67 32.04
C SER A 155 26.28 -13.97 30.77
N THR A 156 26.86 -12.81 30.42
CA THR A 156 26.47 -12.04 29.22
C THR A 156 26.69 -12.83 27.93
N THR A 157 27.82 -13.53 27.83
CA THR A 157 28.13 -14.37 26.65
C THR A 157 27.09 -15.50 26.49
N ILE A 158 26.72 -16.14 27.60
CA ILE A 158 25.70 -17.20 27.62
C ILE A 158 24.33 -16.63 27.22
N GLU A 159 23.95 -15.45 27.71
CA GLU A 159 22.69 -14.79 27.35
C GLU A 159 22.62 -14.40 25.87
N CYS A 160 23.69 -13.83 25.30
CA CYS A 160 23.77 -13.50 23.88
C CYS A 160 23.66 -14.77 23.00
N LEU A 161 24.38 -15.83 23.38
CA LEU A 161 24.33 -17.11 22.67
C LEU A 161 22.94 -17.76 22.76
N LYS A 162 22.30 -17.68 23.92
CA LYS A 162 20.91 -18.10 24.13
C LYS A 162 19.96 -17.29 23.25
N GLY A 163 20.12 -15.96 23.17
CA GLY A 163 19.35 -15.09 22.27
C GLY A 163 19.47 -15.50 20.80
N ALA A 164 20.70 -15.70 20.32
CA ALA A 164 20.95 -16.09 18.93
C ALA A 164 20.35 -17.47 18.60
N LEU A 165 20.55 -18.46 19.47
CA LEU A 165 19.98 -19.81 19.27
C LEU A 165 18.45 -19.76 19.30
N THR A 166 17.87 -19.10 20.30
CA THR A 166 16.40 -19.01 20.44
C THR A 166 15.75 -18.30 19.27
N LEU A 167 16.44 -17.37 18.59
CA LEU A 167 15.96 -16.68 17.38
C LEU A 167 15.80 -17.64 16.18
N VAL A 168 16.75 -18.57 15.99
CA VAL A 168 16.69 -19.57 14.91
C VAL A 168 15.57 -20.58 15.18
N PHE A 169 15.45 -21.05 16.42
CA PHE A 169 14.40 -22.02 16.77
C PHE A 169 13.01 -21.39 16.81
N SER A 170 12.88 -20.14 17.28
CA SER A 170 11.60 -19.43 17.28
C SER A 170 11.06 -19.25 15.86
N LEU A 171 11.93 -19.06 14.86
CA LEU A 171 11.55 -19.03 13.45
C LEU A 171 10.92 -20.36 13.00
N ALA A 172 11.56 -21.49 13.32
CA ALA A 172 11.05 -22.82 12.97
C ALA A 172 9.70 -23.13 13.66
N PHE A 173 9.54 -22.75 14.92
CA PHE A 173 8.28 -22.92 15.65
C PHE A 173 7.18 -21.96 15.17
N ALA A 174 7.52 -20.73 14.78
CA ALA A 174 6.58 -19.81 14.14
C ALA A 174 6.03 -20.40 12.83
N CYS A 175 6.92 -21.02 12.02
CA CYS A 175 6.55 -21.76 10.83
C CYS A 175 5.49 -22.84 11.10
N LEU A 176 5.60 -23.57 12.21
CA LEU A 176 4.64 -24.60 12.60
C LEU A 176 3.27 -24.05 13.02
N ALA A 177 3.23 -22.88 13.66
CA ALA A 177 1.96 -22.29 14.12
C ALA A 177 1.22 -21.51 13.02
N PHE A 178 1.95 -20.78 12.16
CA PHE A 178 1.29 -19.88 11.22
C PHE A 178 0.50 -20.66 10.17
N ILE A 179 1.00 -21.80 9.68
CA ILE A 179 0.33 -22.60 8.63
C ILE A 179 -1.08 -23.01 9.07
N PRO A 180 -1.28 -23.75 10.19
CA PRO A 180 -2.62 -24.16 10.60
C PRO A 180 -3.50 -22.97 10.97
N PHE A 181 -2.95 -21.90 11.54
CA PHE A 181 -3.73 -20.70 11.86
C PHE A 181 -4.27 -20.01 10.60
N SER A 182 -3.40 -19.72 9.63
CA SER A 182 -3.79 -19.10 8.36
C SER A 182 -4.77 -19.97 7.60
N VAL A 183 -4.51 -21.30 7.51
CA VAL A 183 -5.44 -22.24 6.87
C VAL A 183 -6.79 -22.23 7.56
N THR A 184 -6.84 -22.19 8.89
CA THR A 184 -8.10 -22.17 9.65
C THR A 184 -8.87 -20.86 9.44
N MET A 185 -8.20 -19.71 9.45
CA MET A 185 -8.82 -18.39 9.20
C MET A 185 -9.40 -18.32 7.77
N THR A 186 -8.64 -18.80 6.78
CA THR A 186 -9.11 -18.90 5.39
C THR A 186 -10.25 -19.91 5.26
N ALA A 187 -10.18 -21.07 5.92
CA ALA A 187 -11.23 -22.08 5.89
C ALA A 187 -12.54 -21.54 6.50
N ILE A 188 -12.48 -20.82 7.62
CA ILE A 188 -13.65 -20.14 8.20
C ILE A 188 -14.25 -19.14 7.19
N THR A 189 -13.39 -18.37 6.53
CA THR A 189 -13.82 -17.38 5.54
C THR A 189 -14.51 -18.04 4.36
N VAL A 190 -13.91 -19.09 3.80
CA VAL A 190 -14.46 -19.86 2.67
C VAL A 190 -15.75 -20.58 3.07
N TYR A 191 -15.81 -21.18 4.27
CA TYR A 191 -17.00 -21.84 4.79
C TYR A 191 -18.18 -20.87 4.96
N ARG A 192 -17.92 -19.64 5.42
CA ARG A 192 -18.93 -18.60 5.61
C ARG A 192 -19.29 -17.88 4.32
N LEU A 193 -18.46 -17.99 3.28
CA LEU A 193 -18.63 -17.28 2.02
C LEU A 193 -20.00 -17.51 1.36
N PRO A 194 -20.52 -18.74 1.22
CA PRO A 194 -21.80 -18.97 0.56
C PRO A 194 -22.98 -18.36 1.33
N ILE A 195 -22.94 -18.41 2.66
CA ILE A 195 -23.99 -17.84 3.53
C ILE A 195 -23.98 -16.31 3.43
N ASN A 196 -22.78 -15.72 3.48
CA ASN A 196 -22.60 -14.29 3.36
C ASN A 196 -23.04 -13.83 1.96
N LEU A 197 -22.59 -14.49 0.90
CA LEU A 197 -22.95 -14.23 -0.49
C LEU A 197 -24.47 -14.32 -0.70
N PHE A 198 -25.11 -15.39 -0.23
CA PHE A 198 -26.55 -15.56 -0.35
C PHE A 198 -27.32 -14.43 0.32
N LYS A 199 -26.96 -14.07 1.55
CA LYS A 199 -27.66 -13.01 2.29
C LYS A 199 -27.44 -11.64 1.69
N THR A 200 -26.21 -11.31 1.30
CA THR A 200 -25.92 -10.01 0.69
C THR A 200 -26.53 -9.90 -0.70
N MET A 201 -26.53 -10.97 -1.49
CA MET A 201 -27.21 -11.04 -2.80
C MET A 201 -28.73 -10.96 -2.66
N LYS A 202 -29.33 -11.64 -1.67
CA LYS A 202 -30.77 -11.51 -1.34
C LYS A 202 -31.12 -10.05 -1.01
N ILE A 203 -30.35 -9.41 -0.14
CA ILE A 203 -30.56 -7.99 0.19
C ILE A 203 -30.41 -7.13 -1.07
N ALA A 204 -29.38 -7.34 -1.89
CA ALA A 204 -29.18 -6.58 -3.11
C ALA A 204 -30.31 -6.73 -4.13
N LEU A 205 -30.88 -7.94 -4.26
CA LEU A 205 -31.99 -8.21 -5.19
C LEU A 205 -33.31 -7.59 -4.73
N PHE A 206 -33.66 -7.80 -3.46
CA PHE A 206 -34.98 -7.47 -2.94
C PHE A 206 -35.08 -6.08 -2.32
N THR A 207 -33.98 -5.43 -1.97
CA THR A 207 -34.05 -4.13 -1.28
C THR A 207 -34.73 -3.06 -2.14
N VAL A 208 -35.77 -2.43 -1.58
CA VAL A 208 -36.47 -1.30 -2.21
C VAL A 208 -35.61 -0.02 -2.19
N MET A 209 -34.59 0.02 -1.32
CA MET A 209 -33.69 1.16 -1.19
C MET A 209 -32.83 1.40 -2.44
N LEU A 210 -32.51 0.36 -3.22
CA LEU A 210 -31.63 0.51 -4.39
C LEU A 210 -32.47 0.62 -5.66
N ARG A 211 -32.17 1.62 -6.50
CA ARG A 211 -32.67 1.67 -7.88
C ARG A 211 -32.00 0.58 -8.74
N TRP A 212 -32.63 0.25 -9.87
CA TRP A 212 -32.26 -0.88 -10.74
C TRP A 212 -30.80 -0.87 -11.19
N ASP A 213 -30.28 0.31 -11.51
CA ASP A 213 -28.89 0.58 -11.88
C ASP A 213 -27.89 0.12 -10.80
N LEU A 214 -28.10 0.57 -9.56
CA LEU A 214 -27.25 0.24 -8.43
C LEU A 214 -27.36 -1.23 -8.03
N ARG A 215 -28.54 -1.85 -8.19
CA ARG A 215 -28.70 -3.30 -7.97
C ARG A 215 -27.83 -4.11 -8.92
N ILE A 216 -27.81 -3.76 -10.22
CA ILE A 216 -26.97 -4.46 -11.21
C ILE A 216 -25.49 -4.33 -10.84
N ILE A 217 -25.03 -3.14 -10.44
CA ILE A 217 -23.65 -2.95 -9.98
C ILE A 217 -23.33 -3.83 -8.79
N VAL A 218 -24.16 -3.74 -7.75
CA VAL A 218 -23.92 -4.52 -6.53
C VAL A 218 -23.88 -6.00 -6.88
N LEU A 219 -24.80 -6.49 -7.71
CA LEU A 219 -24.82 -7.89 -8.14
C LEU A 219 -23.56 -8.31 -8.92
N PHE A 220 -22.97 -7.42 -9.70
CA PHE A 220 -21.73 -7.69 -10.43
C PHE A 220 -20.48 -7.61 -9.53
N MET A 221 -20.42 -6.60 -8.66
CA MET A 221 -19.28 -6.32 -7.79
C MET A 221 -19.16 -7.31 -6.64
N LEU A 222 -20.29 -7.82 -6.16
CA LEU A 222 -20.36 -8.62 -4.95
C LEU A 222 -19.62 -9.97 -5.10
N PRO A 223 -19.76 -10.74 -6.22
CA PRO A 223 -18.91 -11.89 -6.49
C PRO A 223 -17.41 -11.58 -6.53
N LEU A 224 -17.01 -10.45 -7.12
CA LEU A 224 -15.59 -10.04 -7.19
C LEU A 224 -15.02 -9.78 -5.79
N ILE A 225 -15.73 -8.99 -4.98
CA ILE A 225 -15.34 -8.69 -3.60
C ILE A 225 -15.26 -9.98 -2.78
N HIS A 226 -16.26 -10.85 -2.91
CA HIS A 226 -16.30 -12.12 -2.18
C HIS A 226 -15.21 -13.10 -2.66
N THR A 227 -14.75 -13.03 -3.90
CA THR A 227 -13.63 -13.84 -4.40
C THR A 227 -12.28 -13.31 -3.91
N ALA A 228 -12.10 -11.98 -3.86
CA ALA A 228 -10.88 -11.35 -3.37
C ALA A 228 -10.70 -11.47 -1.85
N PHE A 229 -11.81 -11.48 -1.08
CA PHE A 229 -11.77 -11.43 0.37
C PHE A 229 -11.01 -12.61 1.04
N PRO A 230 -11.21 -13.89 0.66
CA PRO A 230 -10.42 -15.01 1.19
C PRO A 230 -8.91 -14.89 0.94
N VAL A 231 -8.51 -14.36 -0.22
CA VAL A 231 -7.10 -14.15 -0.57
C VAL A 231 -6.49 -13.08 0.34
N MET A 232 -7.19 -11.97 0.53
CA MET A 232 -6.76 -10.90 1.44
C MET A 232 -6.64 -11.40 2.89
N VAL A 233 -7.60 -12.21 3.36
CA VAL A 233 -7.56 -12.82 4.69
C VAL A 233 -6.38 -13.79 4.81
N LEU A 234 -6.09 -14.58 3.78
CA LEU A 234 -4.94 -15.49 3.77
C LEU A 234 -3.64 -14.70 3.93
N VAL A 235 -3.40 -13.69 3.10
CA VAL A 235 -2.17 -12.87 3.16
C VAL A 235 -2.05 -12.16 4.51
N ALA A 236 -3.11 -11.50 4.96
CA ALA A 236 -3.10 -10.78 6.23
C ALA A 236 -2.86 -11.72 7.43
N SER A 237 -3.50 -12.89 7.43
CA SER A 237 -3.31 -13.88 8.50
C SER A 237 -1.91 -14.49 8.47
N MET A 238 -1.34 -14.77 7.29
CA MET A 238 0.03 -15.30 7.16
C MET A 238 1.05 -14.33 7.75
N VAL A 239 1.01 -13.07 7.30
CA VAL A 239 1.95 -12.04 7.76
C VAL A 239 1.75 -11.75 9.25
N GLY A 240 0.52 -11.44 9.65
CA GLY A 240 0.21 -11.06 11.04
C GLY A 240 0.50 -12.19 12.03
N CYS A 241 0.09 -13.43 11.72
CA CYS A 241 0.32 -14.56 12.60
C CYS A 241 1.81 -14.92 12.68
N PHE A 242 2.53 -14.90 11.55
CA PHE A 242 3.95 -15.26 11.54
C PHE A 242 4.76 -14.34 12.46
N PHE A 243 4.66 -13.02 12.31
CA PHE A 243 5.43 -12.08 13.12
C PHE A 243 5.03 -12.13 14.59
N TRP A 244 3.73 -12.21 14.87
CA TRP A 244 3.25 -12.30 16.25
C TRP A 244 3.72 -13.60 16.91
N THR A 245 3.58 -14.76 16.25
CA THR A 245 4.03 -16.05 16.80
C THR A 245 5.54 -16.14 16.93
N TRP A 246 6.29 -15.60 15.98
CA TRP A 246 7.75 -15.57 16.04
C TRP A 246 8.25 -14.76 17.24
N GLY A 247 7.76 -13.53 17.41
CA GLY A 247 8.14 -12.68 18.55
C GLY A 247 7.76 -13.32 19.89
N GLN A 248 6.54 -13.85 19.99
CA GLN A 248 6.07 -14.51 21.21
C GLN A 248 6.83 -15.81 21.52
N THR A 249 7.19 -16.58 20.50
CA THR A 249 7.97 -17.81 20.69
C THR A 249 9.40 -17.46 21.10
N HIS A 250 9.99 -16.42 20.51
CA HIS A 250 11.32 -15.94 20.87
C HIS A 250 11.37 -15.49 22.33
N GLU A 251 10.44 -14.63 22.75
CA GLU A 251 10.31 -14.17 24.14
C GLU A 251 10.17 -15.35 25.12
N ASN A 252 9.25 -16.29 24.83
CA ASN A 252 9.04 -17.45 25.70
C ASN A 252 10.28 -18.35 25.77
N LEU A 253 10.94 -18.65 24.65
CA LEU A 253 12.14 -19.49 24.63
C LEU A 253 13.32 -18.81 25.35
N PHE A 254 13.46 -17.50 25.21
CA PHE A 254 14.49 -16.73 25.90
C PHE A 254 14.31 -16.77 27.42
N GLU A 255 13.06 -16.65 27.89
CA GLU A 255 12.67 -16.74 29.30
C GLU A 255 12.54 -18.19 29.84
N ASP A 256 12.94 -19.21 29.07
CA ASP A 256 12.77 -20.63 29.39
C ASP A 256 11.31 -21.07 29.67
N LYS A 257 10.34 -20.35 29.11
CA LYS A 257 8.92 -20.69 29.15
C LYS A 257 8.57 -21.59 27.96
N ASN A 258 7.48 -22.34 28.09
CA ASN A 258 6.97 -23.16 26.99
C ASN A 258 6.72 -22.27 25.73
N PRO A 259 7.32 -22.58 24.57
CA PRO A 259 7.18 -21.81 23.33
C PRO A 259 5.72 -21.70 22.87
N PHE A 260 4.89 -22.67 23.26
CA PHE A 260 3.49 -22.76 22.89
C PHE A 260 2.55 -22.07 23.90
N ARG A 261 3.07 -21.44 24.95
CA ARG A 261 2.25 -20.89 26.05
C ARG A 261 1.18 -19.92 25.56
N LYS A 262 1.50 -19.05 24.60
CA LYS A 262 0.54 -18.08 24.04
C LYS A 262 -0.25 -18.60 22.84
N TRP A 263 -0.05 -19.84 22.38
CA TRP A 263 -0.81 -20.38 21.25
C TRP A 263 -2.30 -20.52 21.55
N ASN A 264 -2.69 -20.66 22.82
CA ASN A 264 -4.11 -20.60 23.21
C ASN A 264 -4.76 -19.26 22.86
N GLN A 265 -3.98 -18.17 22.80
CA GLN A 265 -4.50 -16.87 22.33
C GLN A 265 -4.85 -16.91 20.84
N LEU A 266 -4.09 -17.65 20.01
CA LEU A 266 -4.46 -17.87 18.60
C LEU A 266 -5.81 -18.57 18.48
N VAL A 267 -6.05 -19.62 19.29
CA VAL A 267 -7.33 -20.33 19.29
C VAL A 267 -8.48 -19.39 19.68
N ASN A 268 -8.27 -18.52 20.66
CA ASN A 268 -9.24 -17.50 21.04
C ASN A 268 -9.45 -16.49 19.89
N THR A 269 -8.38 -16.02 19.23
CA THR A 269 -8.48 -15.12 18.07
C THR A 269 -9.24 -15.75 16.91
N VAL A 270 -9.03 -17.03 16.62
CA VAL A 270 -9.82 -17.77 15.61
C VAL A 270 -11.29 -17.82 16.00
N ARG A 271 -11.58 -18.10 17.28
CA ARG A 271 -12.96 -18.10 17.80
C ARG A 271 -13.61 -16.73 17.68
N ASP A 272 -12.89 -15.68 18.08
CA ASP A 272 -13.37 -14.30 18.01
C ASP A 272 -13.63 -13.90 16.56
N TYR A 273 -12.72 -14.26 15.64
CA TYR A 273 -12.88 -14.04 14.21
C TYR A 273 -14.14 -14.74 13.66
N TYR A 274 -14.37 -15.99 14.05
CA TYR A 274 -15.56 -16.73 13.66
C TYR A 274 -16.85 -16.11 14.22
N GLU A 275 -16.83 -15.68 15.48
CA GLU A 275 -17.97 -15.00 16.11
C GLU A 275 -18.23 -13.61 15.50
N GLU A 276 -17.20 -12.87 15.09
CA GLU A 276 -17.38 -11.63 14.35
C GLU A 276 -17.98 -11.88 12.95
N HIS A 277 -17.60 -12.95 12.26
CA HIS A 277 -18.30 -13.39 11.03
C HIS A 277 -19.76 -13.79 11.25
N LYS A 278 -20.12 -14.30 12.43
CA LYS A 278 -21.53 -14.52 12.82
C LYS A 278 -22.26 -13.23 13.09
N LYS A 279 -21.67 -12.35 13.89
CA LYS A 279 -22.24 -11.06 14.27
C LYS A 279 -22.39 -10.13 13.08
N PHE A 280 -21.48 -10.15 12.11
CA PHE A 280 -21.58 -9.34 10.90
C PHE A 280 -22.91 -9.59 10.20
N VAL A 281 -23.22 -10.85 9.92
CA VAL A 281 -24.48 -11.24 9.29
C VAL A 281 -25.68 -10.86 10.15
N SER A 282 -25.67 -11.18 11.44
CA SER A 282 -26.84 -10.94 12.29
C SER A 282 -27.10 -9.47 12.55
N LYS A 283 -26.05 -8.65 12.75
CA LYS A 283 -26.18 -7.22 13.04
C LYS A 283 -26.39 -6.38 11.78
N ARG A 284 -25.65 -6.67 10.70
CA ARG A 284 -25.66 -5.84 9.49
C ARG A 284 -26.71 -6.30 8.49
N CYS A 285 -26.91 -7.60 8.28
CA CYS A 285 -27.83 -8.08 7.24
C CYS A 285 -29.28 -8.20 7.73
N ASN A 286 -29.54 -8.64 8.97
CA ASN A 286 -30.92 -8.91 9.41
C ASN A 286 -31.83 -7.67 9.40
N ARG A 287 -31.29 -6.46 9.54
CA ARG A 287 -32.09 -5.22 9.43
C ARG A 287 -32.66 -4.98 8.03
N PHE A 288 -32.03 -5.56 7.00
CA PHE A 288 -32.39 -5.44 5.60
C PHE A 288 -33.01 -6.73 5.04
N ASP A 289 -33.17 -7.78 5.84
CA ASP A 289 -33.67 -9.10 5.43
C ASP A 289 -35.18 -9.27 5.63
N HIS A 290 -35.95 -8.17 5.47
CA HIS A 290 -37.41 -8.24 5.57
C HIS A 290 -38.00 -8.91 4.31
N PRO A 291 -39.06 -9.74 4.41
CA PRO A 291 -39.65 -10.44 3.26
C PRO A 291 -40.09 -9.52 2.12
N THR A 292 -40.49 -8.28 2.45
CA THR A 292 -40.91 -7.27 1.46
C THR A 292 -39.75 -6.52 0.82
N GLY A 293 -38.51 -6.74 1.28
CA GLY A 293 -37.34 -5.97 0.85
C GLY A 293 -37.27 -4.55 1.45
N ILE A 294 -38.21 -4.17 2.30
CA ILE A 294 -38.21 -2.88 3.00
C ILE A 294 -37.41 -3.03 4.30
N PRO A 295 -36.29 -2.30 4.49
CA PRO A 295 -35.52 -2.35 5.72
C PRO A 295 -36.34 -1.87 6.92
N MET A 296 -36.06 -2.43 8.10
CA MET A 296 -36.68 -1.94 9.34
C MET A 296 -36.24 -0.48 9.61
N GLY A 297 -37.21 0.43 9.70
CA GLY A 297 -36.96 1.86 9.93
C GLY A 297 -36.64 2.67 8.67
N TRP A 298 -36.98 2.18 7.47
CA TRP A 298 -36.78 2.93 6.23
C TRP A 298 -37.70 4.15 6.14
N ASN A 299 -37.12 5.29 5.73
CA ASN A 299 -37.79 6.60 5.60
C ASN A 299 -38.42 6.85 4.20
N GLY A 300 -38.44 5.84 3.33
CA GLY A 300 -38.95 5.97 1.95
C GLY A 300 -37.92 6.47 0.92
N GLN A 301 -36.71 6.85 1.33
CA GLN A 301 -35.69 7.35 0.40
C GLN A 301 -35.06 6.23 -0.43
N GLN A 302 -35.11 6.35 -1.76
CA GLN A 302 -34.41 5.46 -2.68
C GLN A 302 -33.06 6.03 -3.09
N TYR A 303 -32.05 5.18 -3.11
CA TYR A 303 -30.68 5.46 -3.56
C TYR A 303 -30.54 4.96 -5.00
N GLY A 304 -30.18 5.87 -5.89
CA GLY A 304 -29.84 5.56 -7.27
C GLY A 304 -28.70 6.44 -7.74
N LEU A 305 -28.03 6.01 -8.79
CA LEU A 305 -27.02 6.80 -9.49
C LEU A 305 -27.64 7.18 -10.83
N GLU A 306 -27.50 8.45 -11.22
CA GLU A 306 -27.76 8.84 -12.61
C GLU A 306 -26.92 7.93 -13.51
N ILE A 307 -27.51 7.27 -14.52
CA ILE A 307 -26.84 6.24 -15.34
C ILE A 307 -25.51 6.75 -15.92
N GLU A 308 -25.44 8.04 -16.25
CA GLU A 308 -24.21 8.68 -16.71
C GLU A 308 -23.13 8.77 -15.63
N ARG A 309 -23.52 9.09 -14.39
CA ARG A 309 -22.63 9.03 -13.22
C ARG A 309 -22.27 7.59 -12.87
N LEU A 310 -23.18 6.64 -13.09
CA LEU A 310 -22.96 5.22 -12.87
C LEU A 310 -21.89 4.66 -13.81
N LEU A 311 -21.99 4.95 -15.11
CA LEU A 311 -20.99 4.56 -16.11
C LEU A 311 -19.63 5.20 -15.82
N ARG A 312 -19.60 6.50 -15.50
CA ARG A 312 -18.36 7.17 -15.06
C ARG A 312 -17.84 6.61 -13.74
N PHE A 313 -18.70 6.24 -12.81
CA PHE A 313 -18.32 5.65 -11.54
C PHE A 313 -17.76 4.24 -11.73
N GLN A 314 -18.40 3.38 -12.54
CA GLN A 314 -17.89 2.06 -12.88
C GLN A 314 -16.53 2.15 -13.56
N LEU A 315 -16.39 3.09 -14.50
CA LEU A 315 -15.12 3.39 -15.14
C LEU A 315 -14.06 3.79 -14.10
N ASN A 316 -14.37 4.80 -13.29
CA ASN A 316 -13.45 5.31 -12.28
C ASN A 316 -13.14 4.24 -11.23
N PHE A 317 -14.10 3.39 -10.88
CA PHE A 317 -13.93 2.31 -9.92
C PHE A 317 -13.07 1.18 -10.50
N LEU A 318 -13.35 0.71 -11.72
CA LEU A 318 -12.51 -0.29 -12.40
C LEU A 318 -11.10 0.25 -12.63
N LEU A 319 -10.98 1.52 -13.02
CA LEU A 319 -9.70 2.21 -13.15
C LEU A 319 -9.01 2.30 -11.79
N CYS A 320 -9.70 2.68 -10.72
CA CYS A 320 -9.14 2.71 -9.37
C CYS A 320 -8.73 1.34 -8.85
N VAL A 321 -9.51 0.28 -9.13
CA VAL A 321 -9.15 -1.10 -8.76
C VAL A 321 -7.95 -1.57 -9.57
N ALA A 322 -7.95 -1.36 -10.88
CA ALA A 322 -6.81 -1.68 -11.74
C ALA A 322 -5.57 -0.89 -11.33
N LEU A 323 -5.71 0.40 -11.03
CA LEU A 323 -4.64 1.24 -10.50
C LEU A 323 -4.20 0.80 -9.11
N ALA A 324 -5.10 0.35 -8.22
CA ALA A 324 -4.73 -0.14 -6.90
C ALA A 324 -3.99 -1.48 -6.99
N VAL A 325 -4.46 -2.39 -7.85
CA VAL A 325 -3.80 -3.66 -8.14
C VAL A 325 -2.42 -3.39 -8.76
N TYR A 326 -2.32 -2.52 -9.75
CA TYR A 326 -1.06 -2.08 -10.37
C TYR A 326 -0.13 -1.31 -9.41
N GLN A 327 -0.70 -0.51 -8.51
CA GLN A 327 0.07 0.21 -7.49
C GLN A 327 0.57 -0.72 -6.40
N THR A 328 -0.07 -1.86 -6.13
CA THR A 328 0.36 -2.79 -5.08
C THR A 328 1.82 -3.22 -5.24
N PRO A 329 2.29 -3.72 -6.40
CA PRO A 329 3.71 -4.03 -6.59
C PRO A 329 4.60 -2.78 -6.54
N ILE A 330 4.14 -1.62 -7.03
CA ILE A 330 4.90 -0.36 -6.94
C ILE A 330 5.07 0.09 -5.48
N ILE A 331 4.01 -0.02 -4.67
CA ILE A 331 4.01 0.30 -3.25
C ILE A 331 4.88 -0.71 -2.51
N LEU A 332 4.81 -2.00 -2.83
CA LEU A 332 5.69 -3.03 -2.25
C LEU A 332 7.16 -2.75 -2.57
N VAL A 333 7.49 -2.43 -3.82
CA VAL A 333 8.85 -2.06 -4.23
C VAL A 333 9.26 -0.76 -3.53
N GLY A 334 8.42 0.26 -3.54
CA GLY A 334 8.69 1.56 -2.92
C GLY A 334 8.87 1.48 -1.41
N THR A 335 8.01 0.73 -0.71
CA THR A 335 8.17 0.45 0.73
C THR A 335 9.42 -0.36 0.99
N THR A 336 9.75 -1.34 0.15
CA THR A 336 11.01 -2.10 0.30
C THR A 336 12.23 -1.21 0.10
N VAL A 337 12.21 -0.31 -0.88
CA VAL A 337 13.28 0.68 -1.11
C VAL A 337 13.39 1.66 0.06
N ILE A 338 12.27 2.19 0.56
CA ILE A 338 12.25 3.07 1.74
C ILE A 338 12.78 2.33 2.97
N LEU A 339 12.35 1.08 3.16
CA LEU A 339 12.83 0.23 4.23
C LEU A 339 14.33 0.01 4.09
N LEU A 340 14.86 -0.35 2.91
CA LEU A 340 16.30 -0.52 2.66
C LEU A 340 17.09 0.77 2.91
N ILE A 341 16.60 1.92 2.43
CA ILE A 341 17.23 3.23 2.64
C ILE A 341 17.26 3.59 4.12
N LYS A 342 16.17 3.34 4.87
CA LYS A 342 16.10 3.58 6.32
C LYS A 342 16.83 2.52 7.13
N PHE A 343 16.92 1.31 6.61
CA PHE A 343 17.48 0.16 7.28
C PHE A 343 18.96 0.38 7.59
N ILE A 344 19.72 0.94 6.65
CA ILE A 344 21.15 1.23 6.86
C ILE A 344 21.35 2.25 8.00
N PRO A 345 20.73 3.45 7.99
CA PRO A 345 20.76 4.38 9.12
C PRO A 345 20.22 3.79 10.42
N SER A 346 19.15 3.00 10.40
CA SER A 346 18.61 2.35 11.61
C SER A 346 19.58 1.32 12.17
N CYS A 347 20.25 0.53 11.34
CA CYS A 347 21.31 -0.37 11.78
C CYS A 347 22.50 0.39 12.33
N ILE A 348 22.94 1.47 11.67
CA ILE A 348 24.04 2.31 12.15
C ILE A 348 23.67 2.98 13.47
N HIS A 349 22.44 3.48 13.61
CA HIS A 349 21.97 4.11 14.84
C HIS A 349 21.84 3.10 15.97
N PHE A 350 21.25 1.93 15.70
CA PHE A 350 21.19 0.82 16.63
C PHE A 350 22.60 0.38 17.04
N TRP A 351 23.52 0.19 16.09
CA TRP A 351 24.91 -0.13 16.40
C TRP A 351 25.58 0.98 17.19
N ARG A 352 25.32 2.24 16.88
CA ARG A 352 25.88 3.37 17.61
C ARG A 352 25.39 3.41 19.04
N GLU A 353 24.08 3.33 19.29
CA GLU A 353 23.52 3.26 20.64
C GLU A 353 24.06 2.03 21.38
N TYR A 354 24.09 0.89 20.70
CA TYR A 354 24.64 -0.34 21.23
C TYR A 354 26.14 -0.22 21.60
N PHE A 355 26.95 0.40 20.73
CA PHE A 355 28.37 0.64 20.97
C PHE A 355 28.58 1.70 22.05
N GLU A 356 27.78 2.77 22.09
CA GLU A 356 27.85 3.80 23.13
C GLU A 356 27.50 3.21 24.49
N GLU A 357 26.46 2.38 24.58
CA GLU A 357 26.07 1.67 25.81
C GLU A 357 27.11 0.63 26.21
N CYS A 358 27.65 -0.14 25.25
CA CYS A 358 28.73 -1.08 25.50
C CYS A 358 30.02 -0.38 25.95
N ILE A 359 30.45 0.70 25.29
CA ILE A 359 31.70 1.41 25.59
C ILE A 359 31.59 2.21 26.89
N SER A 360 30.42 2.78 27.20
CA SER A 360 30.24 3.59 28.41
C SER A 360 30.10 2.76 29.68
N ASN A 361 29.49 1.57 29.60
CA ASN A 361 29.17 0.77 30.79
C ASN A 361 29.98 -0.53 30.91
N THR A 362 30.80 -0.89 29.92
CA THR A 362 31.42 -2.22 29.86
C THR A 362 32.91 -2.11 29.57
N SER A 363 33.75 -2.88 30.29
CA SER A 363 35.20 -2.86 30.08
C SER A 363 35.55 -3.32 28.66
N CYS A 364 36.57 -2.71 28.04
CA CYS A 364 37.02 -3.02 26.66
C CYS A 364 37.22 -4.51 26.38
N VAL A 365 37.50 -5.28 27.42
CA VAL A 365 37.74 -6.71 27.31
C VAL A 365 36.43 -7.52 27.25
N ILE A 366 35.35 -7.08 27.90
CA ILE A 366 34.00 -7.65 27.70
C ILE A 366 33.55 -7.46 26.26
N ILE A 367 33.77 -6.27 25.70
CA ILE A 367 33.47 -5.98 24.28
C ILE A 367 34.23 -6.95 23.36
N LEU A 368 35.50 -7.20 23.65
CA LEU A 368 36.35 -8.06 22.84
C LEU A 368 36.05 -9.55 22.94
N SER A 369 35.24 -10.02 23.89
CA SER A 369 34.98 -11.46 24.03
C SER A 369 33.66 -11.92 23.44
N VAL A 370 32.67 -11.04 23.53
CA VAL A 370 31.35 -11.24 22.94
C VAL A 370 31.33 -10.72 21.49
N TRP A 371 32.43 -10.10 21.05
CA TRP A 371 32.62 -9.59 19.69
C TRP A 371 32.22 -10.54 18.55
N PRO A 372 32.42 -11.88 18.59
CA PRO A 372 32.03 -12.73 17.47
C PRO A 372 30.51 -12.89 17.40
N PHE A 373 29.83 -12.86 18.54
CA PHE A 373 28.37 -12.93 18.61
C PHE A 373 27.74 -11.59 18.27
N HIS A 374 28.38 -10.48 18.65
CA HIS A 374 28.00 -9.16 18.17
C HIS A 374 28.22 -9.04 16.69
N ILE A 375 29.35 -9.48 16.14
CA ILE A 375 29.56 -9.54 14.69
C ILE A 375 28.53 -10.44 14.04
N LEU A 376 28.25 -11.61 14.61
CA LEU A 376 27.23 -12.50 14.07
C LEU A 376 25.86 -11.82 14.06
N ALA A 377 25.46 -11.08 15.10
CA ALA A 377 24.22 -10.31 15.12
C ALA A 377 24.26 -9.12 14.13
N ILE A 378 25.36 -8.36 14.12
CA ILE A 378 25.67 -7.26 13.20
C ILE A 378 25.66 -7.74 11.74
N VAL A 379 25.96 -9.00 11.47
CA VAL A 379 25.99 -9.57 10.12
C VAL A 379 24.66 -10.25 9.79
N LEU A 380 24.12 -11.08 10.69
CA LEU A 380 22.88 -11.83 10.47
C LEU A 380 21.64 -10.95 10.47
N ILE A 381 21.59 -9.87 11.25
CA ILE A 381 20.43 -8.95 11.24
C ILE A 381 20.34 -8.25 9.87
N PRO A 382 21.40 -7.61 9.35
CA PRO A 382 21.40 -7.06 8.00
C PRO A 382 21.18 -8.10 6.91
N ILE A 383 21.82 -9.26 6.98
CA ILE A 383 21.60 -10.33 6.01
C ILE A 383 20.15 -10.80 6.05
N GLY A 384 19.59 -11.04 7.23
CA GLY A 384 18.20 -11.47 7.40
C GLY A 384 17.20 -10.44 6.89
N SER A 385 17.39 -9.17 7.23
CA SER A 385 16.56 -8.06 6.72
C SER A 385 16.74 -7.84 5.22
N PHE A 386 17.94 -8.02 4.68
CA PHE A 386 18.22 -7.93 3.25
C PHE A 386 17.60 -9.09 2.49
N LEU A 387 17.72 -10.33 2.98
CA LEU A 387 17.04 -11.50 2.41
C LEU A 387 15.52 -11.33 2.47
N PHE A 388 14.99 -10.78 3.57
CA PHE A 388 13.58 -10.44 3.68
C PHE A 388 13.16 -9.39 2.63
N ALA A 389 13.94 -8.34 2.43
CA ALA A 389 13.72 -7.35 1.39
C ALA A 389 13.78 -7.98 -0.02
N ILE A 390 14.73 -8.87 -0.30
CA ILE A 390 14.80 -9.63 -1.55
C ILE A 390 13.54 -10.48 -1.73
N CYS A 391 13.10 -11.21 -0.71
CA CYS A 391 11.87 -12.00 -0.78
C CYS A 391 10.66 -11.12 -1.09
N PHE A 392 10.57 -9.92 -0.51
CA PHE A 392 9.52 -8.94 -0.80
C PHE A 392 9.60 -8.43 -2.25
N ILE A 393 10.80 -8.13 -2.75
CA ILE A 393 11.01 -7.74 -4.16
C ILE A 393 10.63 -8.88 -5.10
N LEU A 394 11.07 -10.11 -4.82
CA LEU A 394 10.73 -11.28 -5.62
C LEU A 394 9.23 -11.53 -5.61
N LEU A 395 8.57 -11.40 -4.46
CA LEU A 395 7.12 -11.51 -4.37
C LEU A 395 6.42 -10.42 -5.21
N ALA A 396 6.90 -9.17 -5.12
CA ALA A 396 6.38 -8.06 -5.92
C ALA A 396 6.62 -8.26 -7.43
N LEU A 397 7.78 -8.79 -7.83
CA LEU A 397 8.10 -9.11 -9.22
C LEU A 397 7.28 -10.27 -9.76
N VAL A 398 7.08 -11.32 -8.96
CA VAL A 398 6.18 -12.44 -9.30
C VAL A 398 4.76 -11.92 -9.44
N TRP A 399 4.29 -11.08 -8.52
CA TRP A 399 2.98 -10.44 -8.61
C TRP A 399 2.86 -9.58 -9.87
N ALA A 400 3.83 -8.70 -10.13
CA ALA A 400 3.85 -7.85 -11.32
C ALA A 400 3.92 -8.67 -12.61
N TYR A 401 4.65 -9.78 -12.62
CA TYR A 401 4.71 -10.70 -13.76
C TYR A 401 3.32 -11.31 -14.02
N PHE A 402 2.64 -11.83 -13.00
CA PHE A 402 1.28 -12.37 -13.14
C PHE A 402 0.26 -11.30 -13.56
N ASP A 403 0.34 -10.09 -13.00
CA ASP A 403 -0.57 -8.99 -13.37
C ASP A 403 -0.34 -8.53 -14.82
N VAL A 404 0.90 -8.20 -15.18
CA VAL A 404 1.23 -7.60 -16.49
C VAL A 404 1.06 -8.60 -17.63
N THR A 405 1.45 -9.87 -17.45
CA THR A 405 1.30 -10.87 -18.50
C THR A 405 -0.16 -11.24 -18.75
N GLN A 406 -1.02 -11.26 -17.73
CA GLN A 406 -2.44 -11.55 -17.92
C GLN A 406 -3.27 -10.36 -18.39
N PHE A 407 -2.90 -9.12 -18.03
CA PHE A 407 -3.66 -7.93 -18.46
C PHE A 407 -3.25 -7.35 -19.81
N VAL A 408 -1.95 -7.41 -20.18
CA VAL A 408 -1.41 -6.57 -21.27
C VAL A 408 -1.11 -7.34 -22.56
N PHE A 409 -0.78 -8.64 -22.50
CA PHE A 409 -0.13 -9.30 -23.64
C PHE A 409 -0.90 -10.45 -24.30
N ASP A 410 -2.09 -10.78 -23.83
CA ASP A 410 -2.88 -11.84 -24.46
C ASP A 410 -4.11 -11.25 -25.15
N ASP A 411 -4.01 -10.98 -26.46
CA ASP A 411 -5.13 -10.63 -27.34
C ASP A 411 -6.24 -11.72 -27.37
N HIS A 412 -5.93 -12.88 -26.77
CA HIS A 412 -6.85 -13.99 -26.56
C HIS A 412 -7.38 -14.12 -25.13
N ALA A 413 -6.92 -13.30 -24.16
CA ALA A 413 -7.49 -13.32 -22.81
C ALA A 413 -8.98 -12.92 -22.84
N PRO A 414 -9.90 -13.84 -22.51
CA PRO A 414 -11.34 -13.60 -22.66
C PRO A 414 -11.85 -12.47 -21.75
N ILE A 415 -11.14 -12.15 -20.67
CA ILE A 415 -11.55 -11.13 -19.69
C ILE A 415 -11.42 -9.71 -20.28
N CYS A 416 -10.33 -9.40 -20.98
CA CYS A 416 -10.15 -8.11 -21.64
C CYS A 416 -11.09 -7.93 -22.85
N LYS A 417 -11.41 -9.02 -23.57
CA LYS A 417 -12.48 -9.03 -24.59
C LYS A 417 -13.87 -8.82 -23.96
N CYS A 418 -14.19 -9.51 -22.87
CA CYS A 418 -15.47 -9.35 -22.17
C CYS A 418 -15.64 -7.94 -21.56
N LEU A 419 -14.55 -7.29 -21.11
CA LEU A 419 -14.60 -5.91 -20.65
C LEU A 419 -14.67 -4.92 -21.81
N SER A 420 -13.95 -5.15 -22.92
CA SER A 420 -13.97 -4.28 -24.11
C SER A 420 -15.21 -4.40 -24.99
N VAL A 421 -15.98 -5.48 -24.90
CA VAL A 421 -17.24 -5.64 -25.66
C VAL A 421 -18.31 -4.60 -25.25
N PRO A 422 -18.59 -4.37 -23.95
CA PRO A 422 -19.38 -3.23 -23.51
C PRO A 422 -18.83 -1.90 -24.00
N TRP A 423 -17.51 -1.71 -24.03
CA TRP A 423 -16.88 -0.50 -24.57
C TRP A 423 -17.06 -0.32 -26.08
N ILE A 424 -16.98 -1.39 -26.86
CA ILE A 424 -17.24 -1.35 -28.30
C ILE A 424 -18.72 -1.05 -28.55
N HIS A 425 -19.62 -1.57 -27.73
CA HIS A 425 -21.04 -1.25 -27.78
C HIS A 425 -21.35 0.17 -27.31
N ILE A 426 -20.74 0.67 -26.24
CA ILE A 426 -20.88 2.05 -25.78
C ILE A 426 -20.25 2.99 -26.80
N ARG A 427 -19.09 2.70 -27.38
CA ARG A 427 -18.48 3.55 -28.41
C ARG A 427 -19.25 3.49 -29.74
N LYS A 428 -19.96 2.38 -30.01
CA LYS A 428 -20.93 2.31 -31.11
C LYS A 428 -22.21 3.07 -30.76
N CYS A 429 -22.67 3.02 -29.52
CA CYS A 429 -23.80 3.79 -29.00
C CYS A 429 -23.44 5.27 -29.00
N ASP A 430 -22.38 5.75 -28.38
CA ASP A 430 -21.86 7.12 -28.46
C ASP A 430 -21.52 7.55 -29.88
N LYS A 431 -21.05 6.68 -30.78
CA LYS A 431 -20.98 7.05 -32.20
C LYS A 431 -22.37 7.14 -32.83
N TRP A 432 -23.35 6.39 -32.36
CA TRP A 432 -24.75 6.47 -32.80
C TRP A 432 -25.47 7.67 -32.18
N THR A 433 -25.24 8.01 -30.90
CA THR A 433 -25.74 9.20 -30.21
C THR A 433 -25.00 10.42 -30.71
N ALA A 434 -23.67 10.46 -30.81
CA ALA A 434 -22.96 11.61 -31.41
C ALA A 434 -23.29 11.78 -32.90
N LYS A 435 -23.48 10.70 -33.66
CA LYS A 435 -23.99 10.80 -35.03
C LYS A 435 -25.48 11.15 -35.11
N HIS A 436 -26.26 11.03 -34.04
CA HIS A 436 -27.70 11.39 -34.03
C HIS A 436 -28.04 12.65 -33.21
N TYR A 437 -27.15 13.15 -32.35
CA TYR A 437 -27.29 14.33 -31.49
C TYR A 437 -26.32 15.45 -31.87
N VAL A 438 -25.09 15.14 -32.34
CA VAL A 438 -24.12 16.16 -32.79
C VAL A 438 -24.13 16.30 -34.32
N SER A 439 -24.49 15.23 -35.04
CA SER A 439 -25.03 15.42 -36.38
C SER A 439 -26.50 15.75 -36.25
N ASP A 440 -26.76 17.04 -36.38
CA ASP A 440 -28.00 17.72 -36.78
C ASP A 440 -28.66 17.07 -38.03
N GLU A 441 -28.26 15.86 -38.48
CA GLU A 441 -28.82 15.16 -39.62
C GLU A 441 -30.18 14.54 -39.35
N ARG A 442 -30.57 14.15 -38.12
CA ARG A 442 -31.96 13.71 -37.89
C ARG A 442 -32.94 14.86 -37.79
N PHE A 443 -32.53 15.99 -37.22
CA PHE A 443 -33.31 17.23 -37.30
C PHE A 443 -33.34 17.76 -38.73
N ARG A 444 -32.24 17.64 -39.50
CA ARG A 444 -32.21 17.96 -40.94
C ARG A 444 -32.86 16.92 -41.85
N LEU A 445 -32.97 15.64 -41.50
CA LEU A 445 -33.66 14.62 -42.32
C LEU A 445 -35.16 14.68 -42.13
N ILE A 446 -35.62 14.98 -40.91
CA ILE A 446 -37.03 15.28 -40.66
C ILE A 446 -37.39 16.65 -41.28
N ASN A 447 -36.49 17.65 -41.23
CA ASN A 447 -36.69 18.89 -42.00
C ASN A 447 -36.55 18.71 -43.53
N LYS A 448 -35.73 17.77 -44.04
CA LYS A 448 -35.55 17.51 -45.48
C LYS A 448 -36.67 16.69 -46.08
N GLN A 449 -37.29 15.76 -45.34
CA GLN A 449 -38.43 14.99 -45.85
C GLN A 449 -39.76 15.76 -45.78
N CYS A 450 -39.87 16.79 -44.93
CA CYS A 450 -41.06 17.65 -44.91
C CYS A 450 -40.93 18.95 -45.72
N CYS A 451 -39.76 19.25 -46.32
CA CYS A 451 -39.55 20.44 -47.15
C CYS A 451 -38.66 20.16 -48.38
N PRO A 452 -39.24 19.82 -49.56
CA PRO A 452 -38.47 19.53 -50.77
C PRO A 452 -37.88 20.76 -51.51
N TRP A 453 -37.82 21.95 -50.90
CA TRP A 453 -37.56 23.20 -51.64
C TRP A 453 -36.38 24.06 -51.12
N HIS A 454 -35.38 23.49 -50.43
CA HIS A 454 -34.26 24.31 -49.93
C HIS A 454 -32.83 23.84 -50.27
N ASN A 455 -32.67 22.82 -51.12
CA ASN A 455 -31.34 22.35 -51.54
C ASN A 455 -31.09 22.43 -53.06
N ALA A 456 -31.79 23.31 -53.79
CA ALA A 456 -31.54 23.55 -55.22
C ALA A 456 -30.89 24.91 -55.51
N MET A 457 -30.31 25.57 -54.51
CA MET A 457 -29.50 26.77 -54.71
C MET A 457 -28.34 26.72 -53.72
N ILE A 458 -27.26 26.10 -54.17
CA ILE A 458 -25.84 26.41 -53.94
C ILE A 458 -25.09 25.14 -54.35
N ASP A 459 -24.17 25.33 -55.30
CA ASP A 459 -23.31 24.36 -56.00
C ASP A 459 -23.91 23.75 -57.27
N ASP A 460 -23.70 24.45 -58.40
CA ASP A 460 -22.89 23.94 -59.51
C ASP A 460 -22.62 25.10 -60.51
N ASP A 461 -21.48 25.76 -60.34
CA ASP A 461 -20.72 26.31 -61.47
C ASP A 461 -20.09 25.08 -62.16
N ASP A 462 -20.66 24.65 -63.28
CA ASP A 462 -19.93 24.17 -64.45
C ASP A 462 -20.92 23.95 -65.61
N ASP A 463 -20.76 24.83 -66.61
CA ASP A 463 -20.97 24.67 -68.05
C ASP A 463 -22.31 24.20 -68.67
N ASP A 464 -22.62 24.89 -69.76
CA ASP A 464 -23.46 24.58 -70.92
C ASP A 464 -24.96 24.97 -70.95
N GLU A 465 -25.16 26.06 -71.70
CA GLU A 465 -26.15 26.29 -72.76
C GLU A 465 -27.50 25.55 -72.74
N SER A 466 -28.53 26.42 -72.73
CA SER A 466 -29.73 26.38 -73.57
C SER A 466 -31.06 26.09 -72.86
N GLY A 467 -31.92 27.12 -72.86
CA GLY A 467 -33.33 26.93 -73.17
C GLY A 467 -34.33 26.88 -72.01
N ARG A 468 -34.93 28.05 -71.78
CA ARG A 468 -36.38 28.27 -71.61
C ARG A 468 -37.08 28.05 -70.26
N HIS A 469 -37.83 29.11 -69.94
CA HIS A 469 -39.10 29.23 -69.21
C HIS A 469 -39.08 29.45 -67.70
N GLN A 470 -39.01 30.74 -67.37
CA GLN A 470 -39.66 31.40 -66.24
C GLN A 470 -41.08 30.86 -65.96
N TYR A 471 -41.35 30.52 -64.69
CA TYR A 471 -42.65 30.72 -64.06
C TYR A 471 -42.48 31.08 -62.57
N GLY A 472 -42.82 32.34 -62.25
CA GLY A 472 -43.53 32.77 -61.04
C GLY A 472 -42.97 32.43 -59.65
N ASN A 473 -42.15 33.34 -59.12
CA ASN A 473 -42.01 33.57 -57.68
C ASN A 473 -43.35 34.05 -57.08
N SER A 474 -43.93 33.29 -56.14
CA SER A 474 -44.75 33.84 -55.07
C SER A 474 -44.14 33.46 -53.72
N SER A 475 -43.50 34.45 -53.10
CA SER A 475 -42.93 34.37 -51.75
C SER A 475 -44.05 34.24 -50.72
N SER A 476 -44.34 33.02 -50.28
CA SER A 476 -45.04 32.80 -49.00
C SER A 476 -44.01 32.94 -47.88
N THR A 477 -43.98 34.10 -47.24
CA THR A 477 -43.31 34.35 -45.97
C THR A 477 -43.77 33.27 -44.98
N ARG A 478 -42.88 32.34 -44.66
CA ARG A 478 -43.15 31.13 -43.88
C ARG A 478 -43.55 31.49 -42.45
N GLU A 479 -44.79 31.18 -42.09
CA GLU A 479 -45.40 31.21 -40.76
C GLU A 479 -44.67 30.30 -39.75
N THR A 480 -43.45 30.67 -39.36
CA THR A 480 -42.72 30.00 -38.27
C THR A 480 -42.88 30.71 -36.92
N LEU A 481 -43.83 31.66 -36.83
CA LEU A 481 -43.86 32.69 -35.79
C LEU A 481 -44.97 32.56 -34.73
N ASN A 482 -45.77 31.48 -34.73
CA ASN A 482 -46.94 31.41 -33.82
C ASN A 482 -46.86 30.37 -32.69
N ALA A 483 -45.96 29.39 -32.74
CA ALA A 483 -45.89 28.34 -31.71
C ALA A 483 -45.49 28.89 -30.33
N ASP A 484 -44.46 29.73 -30.28
CA ASP A 484 -43.96 30.35 -29.05
C ASP A 484 -45.07 31.20 -28.38
N VAL A 485 -45.90 31.87 -29.18
CA VAL A 485 -47.01 32.71 -28.71
C VAL A 485 -48.08 31.87 -27.99
N TYR A 486 -48.36 30.64 -28.43
CA TYR A 486 -49.36 29.78 -27.77
C TYR A 486 -48.85 29.21 -26.44
N TRP A 487 -47.57 28.83 -26.39
CA TRP A 487 -46.95 28.31 -25.17
C TRP A 487 -46.83 29.38 -24.09
N ASP A 488 -46.49 30.61 -24.47
CA ASP A 488 -46.45 31.74 -23.54
C ASP A 488 -47.84 32.06 -22.97
N ARG A 489 -48.89 32.00 -23.80
CA ARG A 489 -50.28 32.16 -23.35
C ARG A 489 -50.72 31.02 -22.42
N PHE A 490 -50.34 29.78 -22.73
CA PHE A 490 -50.64 28.64 -21.88
C PHE A 490 -49.90 28.72 -20.53
N ALA A 491 -48.63 29.10 -20.53
CA ALA A 491 -47.85 29.32 -19.32
C ALA A 491 -48.45 30.44 -18.47
N SER A 492 -48.86 31.54 -19.10
CA SER A 492 -49.56 32.65 -18.43
C SER A 492 -50.87 32.18 -17.77
N GLN A 493 -51.65 31.35 -18.47
CA GLN A 493 -52.85 30.74 -17.90
C GLN A 493 -52.53 29.80 -16.73
N CYS A 494 -51.45 29.00 -16.81
CA CYS A 494 -51.02 28.14 -15.71
C CYS A 494 -50.64 28.97 -14.47
N ILE A 495 -49.96 30.10 -14.64
CA ILE A 495 -49.63 31.03 -13.56
C ILE A 495 -50.92 31.57 -12.93
N GLN A 496 -51.86 32.02 -13.75
CA GLN A 496 -53.15 32.52 -13.24
C GLN A 496 -53.92 31.42 -12.50
N SER A 497 -54.07 30.24 -13.09
CA SER A 497 -54.76 29.11 -12.45
C SER A 497 -54.06 28.66 -11.17
N THR A 498 -52.73 28.72 -11.10
CA THR A 498 -51.99 28.47 -9.84
C THR A 498 -52.37 29.48 -8.78
N SER A 499 -52.42 30.77 -9.12
CA SER A 499 -52.81 31.82 -8.16
C SER A 499 -54.25 31.65 -7.66
N GLU A 500 -55.18 31.24 -8.51
CA GLU A 500 -56.58 30.97 -8.15
C GLU A 500 -56.72 29.72 -7.28
N LEU A 501 -55.98 28.65 -7.58
CA LEU A 501 -55.96 27.43 -6.78
C LEU A 501 -55.37 27.66 -5.38
N LEU A 502 -54.29 28.46 -5.30
CA LEU A 502 -53.70 28.89 -4.02
C LEU A 502 -54.68 29.76 -3.21
N ALA A 503 -55.33 30.74 -3.86
CA ALA A 503 -56.29 31.62 -3.19
C ALA A 503 -57.51 30.87 -2.65
N ASN A 504 -57.95 29.81 -3.32
CA ASN A 504 -59.05 28.96 -2.90
C ASN A 504 -58.63 27.84 -1.92
N GLY A 505 -57.34 27.71 -1.59
CA GLY A 505 -56.82 26.68 -0.69
C GLY A 505 -56.86 25.26 -1.27
N PHE A 506 -56.94 25.11 -2.60
CA PHE A 506 -56.84 23.80 -3.26
C PHE A 506 -55.38 23.33 -3.39
N LEU A 507 -54.44 24.26 -3.38
CA LEU A 507 -53.00 24.02 -3.34
C LEU A 507 -52.39 24.84 -2.20
N ASP A 508 -51.30 24.36 -1.63
CA ASP A 508 -50.42 25.07 -0.72
C ASP A 508 -49.14 25.52 -1.45
N PHE A 509 -48.53 26.60 -0.96
CA PHE A 509 -47.33 27.18 -1.58
C PHE A 509 -46.15 26.19 -1.57
N ASP A 510 -46.00 25.44 -0.48
CA ASP A 510 -44.91 24.47 -0.30
C ASP A 510 -45.00 23.32 -1.31
N SER A 511 -46.21 22.81 -1.61
CA SER A 511 -46.40 21.80 -2.65
C SER A 511 -46.14 22.32 -4.07
N VAL A 512 -46.34 23.61 -4.33
CA VAL A 512 -46.00 24.23 -5.61
C VAL A 512 -44.48 24.38 -5.75
N GLU A 513 -43.80 24.89 -4.71
CA GLU A 513 -42.33 25.02 -4.70
C GLU A 513 -41.63 23.66 -4.76
N GLY A 514 -42.17 22.67 -4.05
CA GLY A 514 -41.67 21.29 -4.03
C GLY A 514 -42.00 20.47 -5.29
N MET A 515 -42.73 21.04 -6.25
CA MET A 515 -43.20 20.36 -7.47
C MET A 515 -43.89 19.02 -7.16
N ASP A 516 -44.82 19.01 -6.21
CA ASP A 516 -45.57 17.80 -5.88
C ASP A 516 -46.21 17.21 -7.15
N PRO A 517 -46.16 15.89 -7.39
CA PRO A 517 -46.74 15.26 -8.57
C PRO A 517 -48.19 15.67 -8.85
N SER A 518 -48.97 15.93 -7.80
CA SER A 518 -50.35 16.38 -7.90
C SER A 518 -50.45 17.83 -8.39
N CYS A 519 -49.56 18.73 -7.97
CA CYS A 519 -49.42 20.10 -8.51
C CYS A 519 -49.02 20.08 -9.99
N VAL A 520 -48.00 19.27 -10.35
CA VAL A 520 -47.46 19.17 -11.72
C VAL A 520 -48.52 18.71 -12.71
N GLN A 521 -49.46 17.85 -12.28
CA GLN A 521 -50.54 17.35 -13.14
C GLN A 521 -51.78 18.25 -13.12
N SER A 522 -52.16 18.78 -11.95
CA SER A 522 -53.41 19.52 -11.78
C SER A 522 -53.35 20.93 -12.38
N ILE A 523 -52.25 21.67 -12.22
CA ILE A 523 -52.13 23.06 -12.68
C ILE A 523 -52.34 23.15 -14.21
N PRO A 524 -51.63 22.37 -15.05
CA PRO A 524 -51.86 22.40 -16.50
C PRO A 524 -53.28 21.95 -16.87
N SER A 525 -53.83 20.96 -16.16
CA SER A 525 -55.17 20.43 -16.43
C SER A 525 -56.26 21.47 -16.17
N VAL A 526 -56.17 22.18 -15.05
CA VAL A 526 -57.10 23.28 -14.71
C VAL A 526 -56.95 24.42 -15.71
N ALA A 527 -55.72 24.79 -16.09
CA ALA A 527 -55.48 25.82 -17.09
C ALA A 527 -56.15 25.50 -18.45
N VAL A 528 -56.01 24.26 -18.94
CA VAL A 528 -56.68 23.82 -20.19
C VAL A 528 -58.21 23.92 -20.05
N VAL A 529 -58.77 23.45 -18.95
CA VAL A 529 -60.23 23.52 -18.73
C VAL A 529 -60.72 24.96 -18.69
N THR A 530 -60.00 25.86 -18.02
CA THR A 530 -60.35 27.28 -17.96
C THR A 530 -60.35 27.91 -19.35
N ILE A 531 -59.33 27.65 -20.18
CA ILE A 531 -59.27 28.14 -21.57
C ILE A 531 -60.48 27.66 -22.38
N LEU A 532 -60.84 26.38 -22.26
CA LEU A 532 -61.98 25.81 -22.97
C LEU A 532 -63.31 26.41 -22.48
N MET A 533 -63.45 26.66 -21.18
CA MET A 533 -64.64 27.29 -20.60
C MET A 533 -64.77 28.75 -21.04
N ASP A 534 -63.70 29.53 -20.99
CA ASP A 534 -63.67 30.91 -21.48
C ASP A 534 -64.01 30.98 -22.98
N SER A 535 -63.53 30.00 -23.76
CA SER A 535 -63.88 29.86 -25.19
C SER A 535 -65.36 29.58 -25.40
N LEU A 536 -65.99 28.74 -24.57
CA LEU A 536 -67.42 28.45 -24.68
C LEU A 536 -68.31 29.63 -24.26
N GLN A 537 -67.83 30.47 -23.35
CA GLN A 537 -68.58 31.63 -22.85
C GLN A 537 -68.52 32.84 -23.79
N LYS A 538 -67.46 32.96 -24.61
CA LYS A 538 -67.30 34.09 -25.54
C LYS A 538 -68.26 33.98 -26.72
N GLN A 539 -69.19 34.94 -26.82
CA GLN A 539 -70.12 35.03 -27.94
C GLN A 539 -69.40 35.40 -29.24
N GLY A 540 -69.81 34.81 -30.36
CA GLY A 540 -69.29 35.12 -31.70
C GLY A 540 -68.14 34.22 -32.19
N LEU A 541 -67.66 33.28 -31.38
CA LEU A 541 -66.66 32.29 -31.81
C LEU A 541 -67.28 31.19 -32.67
N LYS A 542 -66.52 30.70 -33.65
CA LYS A 542 -66.93 29.53 -34.43
C LYS A 542 -66.59 28.24 -33.67
N ARG A 543 -67.28 27.15 -34.02
CA ARG A 543 -67.03 25.84 -33.42
C ARG A 543 -65.57 25.42 -33.65
N GLY A 544 -64.83 25.28 -32.55
CA GLY A 544 -63.43 24.87 -32.54
C GLY A 544 -62.44 26.01 -32.32
N ASP A 545 -62.85 27.27 -32.38
CA ASP A 545 -61.99 28.41 -32.03
C ASP A 545 -61.65 28.39 -30.53
N ILE A 546 -60.43 28.81 -30.18
CA ILE A 546 -59.94 28.87 -28.80
C ILE A 546 -59.70 30.34 -28.49
N TYR A 547 -60.36 30.83 -27.46
CA TYR A 547 -60.20 32.18 -26.95
C TYR A 547 -59.21 32.20 -25.79
N TRP A 548 -58.22 33.08 -25.91
CA TRP A 548 -57.24 33.33 -24.87
C TRP A 548 -57.67 34.59 -24.12
N LYS A 549 -58.18 34.42 -22.91
CA LYS A 549 -58.67 35.53 -22.10
C LYS A 549 -57.56 36.50 -21.69
N VAL A 550 -56.33 36.00 -21.55
CA VAL A 550 -55.16 36.77 -21.11
C VAL A 550 -54.87 37.97 -22.01
N ASP A 551 -55.04 37.82 -23.33
CA ASP A 551 -54.76 38.88 -24.31
C ASP A 551 -55.94 39.15 -25.26
N GLU A 552 -57.12 38.61 -24.92
CA GLU A 552 -58.36 38.65 -25.71
C GLU A 552 -58.23 38.13 -27.14
N SER A 553 -57.19 37.35 -27.45
CA SER A 553 -56.96 36.84 -28.80
C SER A 553 -57.79 35.60 -29.10
N VAL A 554 -58.11 35.40 -30.38
CA VAL A 554 -58.83 34.21 -30.88
C VAL A 554 -57.88 33.40 -31.76
N CYS A 555 -57.59 32.18 -31.33
CA CYS A 555 -56.93 31.18 -32.14
C CYS A 555 -57.98 30.48 -33.00
N GLU A 556 -58.14 30.96 -34.23
CA GLU A 556 -59.08 30.37 -35.19
C GLU A 556 -58.63 28.98 -35.63
N VAL A 557 -59.58 28.06 -35.84
CA VAL A 557 -59.29 26.69 -36.34
C VAL A 557 -58.47 26.71 -37.63
N LYS A 558 -58.73 27.68 -38.52
CA LYS A 558 -58.06 27.79 -39.83
C LYS A 558 -56.59 28.20 -39.72
N GLY A 559 -56.21 28.89 -38.64
CA GLY A 559 -54.84 29.38 -38.42
C GLY A 559 -53.98 28.45 -37.56
N ARG A 560 -54.51 27.30 -37.11
CA ARG A 560 -53.73 26.34 -36.32
C ARG A 560 -52.88 25.49 -37.23
N ALA A 561 -51.57 25.46 -36.96
CA ALA A 561 -50.69 24.47 -37.55
C ALA A 561 -51.11 23.09 -37.02
N PRO A 562 -51.55 22.14 -37.88
CA PRO A 562 -52.04 20.84 -37.43
C PRO A 562 -50.96 19.99 -36.73
N LEU A 563 -49.69 20.32 -36.97
CA LEU A 563 -48.51 19.70 -36.34
C LEU A 563 -48.06 20.40 -35.06
N ASP A 564 -48.68 21.52 -34.68
CA ASP A 564 -48.39 22.25 -33.43
C ASP A 564 -49.37 21.84 -32.33
N ASN A 565 -49.46 20.53 -32.10
CA ASN A 565 -50.27 19.95 -31.04
C ASN A 565 -49.36 19.19 -30.06
N ILE A 566 -49.77 19.07 -28.80
CA ILE A 566 -48.94 18.44 -27.76
C ILE A 566 -48.59 16.99 -28.09
N SER A 567 -49.46 16.31 -28.86
CA SER A 567 -49.21 14.96 -29.33
C SER A 567 -48.08 14.92 -30.36
N ALA A 568 -47.89 15.95 -31.18
CA ALA A 568 -46.78 16.06 -32.13
C ALA A 568 -45.45 16.26 -31.43
N LEU A 569 -45.46 16.98 -30.31
CA LEU A 569 -44.25 17.23 -29.52
C LEU A 569 -43.89 16.05 -28.60
N LEU A 570 -44.86 15.50 -27.86
CA LEU A 570 -44.60 14.48 -26.83
C LEU A 570 -44.80 13.05 -27.33
N TRP A 571 -45.64 12.84 -28.34
CA TRP A 571 -45.99 11.51 -28.86
C TRP A 571 -46.01 11.47 -30.40
N PRO A 572 -44.94 11.89 -31.09
CA PRO A 572 -44.93 11.97 -32.56
C PRO A 572 -45.29 10.63 -33.23
N MET A 573 -44.90 9.50 -32.63
CA MET A 573 -45.22 8.16 -33.13
C MET A 573 -46.72 7.82 -33.11
N VAL A 574 -47.54 8.51 -32.31
CA VAL A 574 -49.00 8.30 -32.26
C VAL A 574 -49.69 9.04 -33.40
N LEU A 575 -49.14 10.17 -33.86
CA LEU A 575 -49.65 10.87 -35.04
C LEU A 575 -49.32 10.14 -36.33
N ASP A 576 -48.16 9.48 -36.40
CA ASP A 576 -47.80 8.61 -37.52
C ASP A 576 -48.73 7.39 -37.67
N LEU A 577 -49.41 6.98 -36.60
CA LEU A 577 -50.41 5.90 -36.64
C LEU A 577 -51.77 6.36 -37.16
N TYR A 578 -52.07 7.67 -37.11
CA TYR A 578 -53.33 8.27 -37.57
C TYR A 578 -53.26 8.82 -39.00
N SER A 579 -52.08 8.80 -39.63
CA SER A 579 -51.87 9.23 -41.02
C SER A 579 -52.05 8.11 -42.06
N PHE A 580 -52.45 6.91 -41.63
CA PHE A 580 -53.04 5.84 -42.44
C PHE A 580 -54.56 5.87 -42.33
#